data_AF-A0A231P765-F1
#
_entry.id   AF-A0A231P765-F1
#
_cell.length_a   1.000
_cell.length_b   1.000
_cell.length_c   1.000
_cell.angle_alpha   90.00
_cell.angle_beta   90.00
_cell.angle_gamma   90.00
#
_symmetry.space_group_name_H-M   'P 1'
#
loop_
_entity.id
_entity.type
_entity.pdbx_description
1 polymer ?
#
loop_
_entity_poly.entity_id
_entity_poly.type
_entity_poly.pdbx_seq_one_letter_code
_entity_poly.pdbx_strand_id
1 'polypeptide(L)'
;MGVTNLATDDYNRKITKLLGLFHTQDKNAQRFQVSVTPEALQLIRRFEDEIRWDVIQKMPAAAQPCLLKAHGQAVRFAWDIHAWNHDYPHLCPITKAEMQHGIDLICASFPHIQYAYDPCGLTAFSTAKMILESVKKITDRWEQDKILDDGIDSTTIQQRIGVKSKEVNNALQLLDKHNYLAVYDDATSNLKIALHPDFFAYA
;
A
#
# COMPACT_ATOMS: atom_id res chain seq x y z
N MET A 1 -19.77 -15.63 -36.48
CA MET A 1 -18.96 -14.41 -36.67
C MET A 1 -18.49 -13.97 -35.29
N GLY A 2 -17.25 -14.29 -34.94
CA GLY A 2 -16.71 -14.03 -33.60
C GLY A 2 -16.51 -12.53 -33.41
N VAL A 3 -16.96 -12.00 -32.27
CA VAL A 3 -16.65 -10.64 -31.84
C VAL A 3 -15.18 -10.65 -31.46
N THR A 4 -14.31 -10.23 -32.38
CA THR A 4 -12.91 -9.97 -32.07
C THR A 4 -12.88 -8.80 -31.09
N ASN A 5 -12.37 -9.05 -29.89
CA ASN A 5 -12.25 -8.04 -28.87
C ASN A 5 -11.05 -7.16 -29.24
N LEU A 6 -11.27 -6.16 -30.10
CA LEU A 6 -10.23 -5.34 -30.74
C LEU A 6 -9.16 -4.83 -29.76
N ALA A 7 -9.54 -4.52 -28.51
CA ALA A 7 -8.63 -4.11 -27.45
C ALA A 7 -7.64 -5.21 -27.01
N THR A 8 -8.08 -6.46 -26.99
CA THR A 8 -7.23 -7.63 -26.67
C THR A 8 -6.27 -7.94 -27.81
N ASP A 9 -6.71 -7.78 -29.05
CA ASP A 9 -5.87 -8.02 -30.23
C ASP A 9 -4.74 -6.98 -30.35
N ASP A 10 -5.03 -5.70 -30.07
CA ASP A 10 -4.01 -4.65 -30.05
C ASP A 10 -3.00 -4.81 -28.91
N TYR A 11 -3.47 -5.16 -27.71
CA TYR A 11 -2.60 -5.47 -26.59
C TYR A 11 -1.65 -6.62 -26.93
N ASN A 12 -2.17 -7.74 -27.43
CA ASN A 12 -1.37 -8.92 -27.79
C ASN A 12 -0.34 -8.57 -28.86
N ARG A 13 -0.76 -7.86 -29.92
CA ARG A 13 0.14 -7.40 -30.98
C ARG A 13 1.29 -6.55 -30.41
N LYS A 14 0.98 -5.62 -29.51
CA LYS A 14 1.97 -4.73 -28.89
C LYS A 14 2.96 -5.51 -28.01
N ILE A 15 2.46 -6.36 -27.12
CA ILE A 15 3.29 -7.14 -26.20
C ILE A 15 4.17 -8.13 -26.96
N THR A 16 3.64 -8.86 -27.94
CA THR A 16 4.45 -9.78 -28.77
C THR A 16 5.58 -9.04 -29.48
N LYS A 17 5.32 -7.84 -29.99
CA LYS A 17 6.37 -7.01 -30.62
C LYS A 17 7.45 -6.59 -29.61
N LEU A 18 7.06 -6.10 -28.43
CA LEU A 18 8.00 -5.69 -27.39
C LEU A 18 8.85 -6.87 -26.89
N LEU A 19 8.24 -8.04 -26.70
CA LEU A 19 8.97 -9.26 -26.36
C LEU A 19 9.96 -9.64 -27.45
N GLY A 20 9.56 -9.58 -28.72
CA GLY A 20 10.48 -9.85 -29.85
C GLY A 20 11.66 -8.88 -29.96
N LEU A 21 11.52 -7.64 -29.45
CA LEU A 21 12.59 -6.64 -29.45
C LEU A 21 13.50 -6.75 -28.22
N PHE A 22 12.94 -6.92 -27.03
CA PHE A 22 13.65 -6.72 -25.76
C PHE A 22 13.87 -8.02 -24.96
N HIS A 23 13.20 -9.12 -25.31
CA HIS A 23 13.32 -10.39 -24.60
C HIS A 23 13.97 -11.44 -25.49
N THR A 24 15.13 -11.93 -25.06
CA THR A 24 15.91 -12.93 -25.81
C THR A 24 16.79 -13.73 -24.86
N GLN A 25 16.99 -15.01 -25.19
CA GLN A 25 17.95 -15.89 -24.52
C GLN A 25 19.33 -15.86 -25.19
N ASP A 26 19.46 -15.17 -26.33
CA ASP A 26 20.73 -14.98 -27.01
C ASP A 26 21.57 -13.92 -26.28
N LYS A 27 22.71 -14.36 -25.74
CA LYS A 27 23.68 -13.50 -25.05
C LYS A 27 24.29 -12.41 -25.94
N ASN A 28 24.26 -12.60 -27.26
CA ASN A 28 24.81 -11.67 -28.25
C ASN A 28 23.75 -10.75 -28.87
N ALA A 29 22.48 -10.88 -28.47
CA ALA A 29 21.42 -10.06 -29.03
C ALA A 29 21.68 -8.56 -28.82
N GLN A 30 21.23 -7.77 -29.80
CA GLN A 30 21.33 -6.32 -29.74
C GLN A 30 20.61 -5.79 -28.50
N ARG A 31 21.32 -5.01 -27.69
CA ARG A 31 20.74 -4.30 -26.56
C ARG A 31 20.33 -2.91 -26.99
N PHE A 32 19.07 -2.59 -26.77
CA PHE A 32 18.53 -1.28 -27.05
C PHE A 32 18.63 -0.40 -25.80
N GLN A 33 19.07 0.83 -26.00
CA GLN A 33 18.99 1.89 -24.99
C GLN A 33 17.88 2.84 -25.40
N VAL A 34 17.05 3.20 -24.43
CA VAL A 34 15.98 4.16 -24.61
C VAL A 34 16.47 5.46 -23.97
N SER A 35 16.56 6.50 -24.77
CA SER A 35 16.98 7.82 -24.30
C SER A 35 15.81 8.53 -23.63
N VAL A 36 16.13 9.57 -22.87
CA VAL A 36 15.14 10.51 -22.32
C VAL A 36 15.49 11.90 -22.80
N THR A 37 14.47 12.74 -22.97
CA THR A 37 14.70 14.17 -23.25
C THR A 37 15.41 14.85 -22.07
N PRO A 38 16.22 15.90 -22.31
CA PRO A 38 16.86 16.66 -21.22
C PRO A 38 15.87 17.17 -20.18
N GLU A 39 14.68 17.59 -20.62
CA GLU A 39 13.60 18.07 -19.76
C GLU A 39 13.01 16.94 -18.90
N ALA A 40 12.83 15.75 -19.45
CA ALA A 40 12.42 14.57 -18.69
C ALA A 40 13.47 14.17 -17.65
N LEU A 41 14.76 14.22 -18.01
CA LEU A 41 15.87 13.94 -17.10
C LEU A 41 15.92 14.95 -15.94
N GLN A 42 15.74 16.24 -16.24
CA GLN A 42 15.68 17.27 -15.21
C GLN A 42 14.48 17.06 -14.28
N LEU A 43 13.31 16.72 -14.84
CA LEU A 43 12.09 16.48 -14.10
C LEU A 43 12.25 15.33 -13.10
N ILE A 44 12.78 14.18 -13.55
CA ILE A 44 12.93 13.02 -12.66
C ILE A 44 13.96 13.23 -11.56
N ARG A 45 15.02 14.01 -11.82
CA ARG A 45 16.00 14.39 -10.78
C ARG A 45 15.38 15.28 -9.71
N ARG A 46 14.56 16.26 -10.11
CA ARG A 46 13.81 17.09 -9.14
C ARG A 46 12.86 16.25 -8.30
N PHE A 47 12.20 15.28 -8.91
CA PHE A 47 11.34 14.35 -8.19
C PHE A 47 12.12 13.47 -7.20
N GLU A 48 13.32 12.99 -7.56
CA GLU A 48 14.20 12.28 -6.61
C GLU A 48 14.54 13.16 -5.38
N ASP A 49 14.85 14.43 -5.60
CA ASP A 49 15.13 15.38 -4.52
C ASP A 49 13.89 15.64 -3.65
N GLU A 50 12.72 15.87 -4.26
CA GLU A 50 11.45 16.03 -3.53
C GLU A 50 11.14 14.81 -2.65
N ILE A 51 11.38 13.60 -3.15
CA ILE A 51 11.23 12.38 -2.36
C ILE A 51 12.14 12.40 -1.13
N ARG A 52 13.41 12.75 -1.33
CA ARG A 52 14.44 12.72 -0.29
C ARG A 52 14.19 13.75 0.79
N TRP A 53 13.80 14.96 0.42
CA TRP A 53 13.76 16.10 1.32
C TRP A 53 12.36 16.41 1.85
N ASP A 54 11.29 16.09 1.11
CA ASP A 54 9.92 16.48 1.46
C ASP A 54 9.01 15.28 1.77
N VAL A 55 8.97 14.28 0.89
CA VAL A 55 7.97 13.19 0.99
C VAL A 55 8.30 12.23 2.13
N ILE A 56 9.54 11.75 2.23
CA ILE A 56 9.94 10.75 3.23
C ILE A 56 9.70 11.26 4.66
N GLN A 57 9.88 12.56 4.91
CA GLN A 57 9.69 13.15 6.24
C GLN A 57 8.24 13.10 6.74
N LYS A 58 7.28 12.95 5.82
CA LYS A 58 5.83 12.91 6.12
C LYS A 58 5.26 11.49 6.11
N MET A 59 6.11 10.49 5.89
CA MET A 59 5.72 9.09 5.69
C MET A 59 6.17 8.22 6.87
N PRO A 60 5.55 7.06 7.09
CA PRO A 60 6.03 6.09 8.08
C PRO A 60 7.49 5.73 7.80
N ALA A 61 8.33 5.68 8.84
CA ALA A 61 9.75 5.36 8.69
C ALA A 61 9.99 4.03 7.97
N ALA A 62 9.11 3.05 8.18
CA ALA A 62 9.15 1.75 7.51
C ALA A 62 8.95 1.83 5.99
N ALA A 63 8.31 2.89 5.47
CA ALA A 63 8.10 3.12 4.04
C ALA A 63 9.34 3.71 3.33
N GLN A 64 10.32 4.25 4.08
CA GLN A 64 11.48 4.94 3.50
C GLN A 64 12.20 4.14 2.40
N PRO A 65 12.49 2.84 2.55
CA PRO A 65 13.18 2.07 1.51
C PRO A 65 12.40 1.96 0.19
N CYS A 66 11.06 1.93 0.24
CA CYS A 66 10.25 1.89 -0.97
C CYS A 66 10.15 3.27 -1.63
N LEU A 67 10.02 4.33 -0.83
CA LEU A 67 9.94 5.71 -1.32
C LEU A 67 11.23 6.15 -2.00
N LEU A 68 12.41 5.78 -1.49
CA LEU A 68 13.69 6.04 -2.14
C LEU A 68 13.79 5.45 -3.56
N LYS A 69 12.98 4.43 -3.88
CA LYS A 69 12.90 3.80 -5.20
C LYS A 69 11.76 4.36 -6.07
N ALA A 70 10.95 5.31 -5.55
CA ALA A 70 9.78 5.84 -6.25
C ALA A 70 10.15 6.52 -7.57
N HIS A 71 11.25 7.27 -7.62
CA HIS A 71 11.72 7.89 -8.88
C HIS A 71 12.05 6.82 -9.94
N GLY A 72 12.70 5.72 -9.56
CA GLY A 72 12.96 4.60 -10.47
C GLY A 72 11.68 3.93 -10.95
N GLN A 73 10.64 3.87 -10.12
CA GLN A 73 9.33 3.37 -10.52
C GLN A 73 8.59 4.34 -11.45
N ALA A 74 8.69 5.65 -11.23
CA ALA A 74 8.15 6.66 -12.14
C ALA A 74 8.75 6.53 -13.55
N VAL A 75 10.05 6.29 -13.65
CA VAL A 75 10.72 6.02 -14.94
C VAL A 75 10.16 4.77 -15.62
N ARG A 76 9.86 3.71 -14.86
CA ARG A 76 9.25 2.48 -15.41
C ARG A 76 7.84 2.74 -15.94
N PHE A 77 7.01 3.48 -15.20
CA PHE A 77 5.68 3.86 -15.68
C PHE A 77 5.74 4.77 -16.91
N ALA A 78 6.68 5.73 -16.93
CA ALA A 78 6.91 6.56 -18.11
C ALA A 78 7.34 5.71 -19.32
N TRP A 79 8.18 4.70 -19.09
CA TRP A 79 8.56 3.73 -20.11
C TRP A 79 7.36 2.91 -20.60
N ASP A 80 6.50 2.42 -19.72
CA ASP A 80 5.32 1.64 -20.11
C ASP A 80 4.38 2.46 -21.02
N ILE A 81 4.14 3.72 -20.66
CA ILE A 81 3.37 4.68 -21.47
C ILE A 81 4.06 4.92 -22.83
N HIS A 82 5.36 5.16 -22.81
CA HIS A 82 6.14 5.41 -24.01
C HIS A 82 6.15 4.21 -24.97
N ALA A 83 6.35 3.01 -24.43
CA ALA A 83 6.32 1.75 -25.16
C ALA A 83 4.94 1.47 -25.74
N TRP A 84 3.86 1.86 -25.06
CA TRP A 84 2.50 1.76 -25.59
C TRP A 84 2.29 2.69 -26.80
N ASN A 85 2.78 3.92 -26.71
CA ASN A 85 2.54 4.94 -27.73
C ASN A 85 3.43 4.81 -28.98
N HIS A 86 4.57 4.12 -28.88
CA HIS A 86 5.53 4.01 -29.97
C HIS A 86 5.68 2.58 -30.46
N ASP A 87 5.68 2.39 -31.77
CA ASP A 87 5.89 1.08 -32.37
C ASP A 87 7.34 0.60 -32.26
N TYR A 88 8.29 1.52 -32.18
CA TYR A 88 9.71 1.26 -31.99
C TYR A 88 10.24 2.22 -30.90
N PRO A 89 9.93 1.96 -29.62
CA PRO A 89 10.16 2.91 -28.54
C PRO A 89 11.64 3.18 -28.24
N HIS A 90 12.57 2.39 -28.79
CA HIS A 90 14.01 2.66 -28.67
C HIS A 90 14.53 3.71 -29.67
N LEU A 91 13.72 4.11 -30.67
CA LEU A 91 14.13 5.08 -31.70
C LEU A 91 13.82 6.53 -31.33
N CYS A 92 13.07 6.76 -30.27
CA CYS A 92 12.68 8.08 -29.82
C CYS A 92 12.85 8.21 -28.30
N PRO A 93 13.13 9.42 -27.79
CA PRO A 93 13.33 9.61 -26.37
C PRO A 93 12.00 9.66 -25.61
N ILE A 94 12.00 9.22 -24.35
CA ILE A 94 10.89 9.47 -23.42
C ILE A 94 10.77 10.99 -23.21
N THR A 95 9.57 11.51 -23.43
CA THR A 95 9.26 12.93 -23.34
C THR A 95 9.05 13.37 -21.89
N LYS A 96 9.13 14.69 -21.65
CA LYS A 96 8.77 15.28 -20.34
C LYS A 96 7.34 14.92 -19.92
N ALA A 97 6.39 14.88 -20.86
CA ALA A 97 4.99 14.59 -20.57
C ALA A 97 4.79 13.14 -20.12
N GLU A 98 5.41 12.17 -20.81
CA GLU A 98 5.37 10.76 -20.40
C GLU A 98 6.04 10.56 -19.04
N MET A 99 7.15 11.26 -18.78
CA MET A 99 7.79 11.26 -17.46
C MET A 99 6.88 11.82 -16.36
N GLN A 100 6.18 12.93 -16.63
CA GLN A 100 5.23 13.52 -15.69
C GLN A 100 4.10 12.53 -15.37
N HIS A 101 3.51 11.86 -16.37
CA HIS A 101 2.50 10.84 -16.12
C HIS A 101 3.03 9.67 -15.27
N GLY A 102 4.29 9.26 -15.47
CA GLY A 102 4.93 8.26 -14.63
C GLY A 102 5.08 8.71 -13.18
N ILE A 103 5.41 9.99 -12.96
CA ILE A 103 5.46 10.63 -11.62
C ILE A 103 4.06 10.67 -11.01
N ASP A 104 3.05 11.10 -11.76
CA ASP A 104 1.68 11.20 -11.27
C ASP A 104 1.14 9.84 -10.82
N LEU A 105 1.42 8.77 -11.58
CA LEU A 105 1.04 7.40 -11.24
C LEU A 105 1.68 6.92 -9.93
N ILE A 106 2.98 7.18 -9.72
CA ILE A 106 3.63 6.78 -8.46
C ILE A 106 3.13 7.63 -7.29
N CYS A 107 2.90 8.94 -7.49
CA CYS A 107 2.35 9.82 -6.46
C CYS A 107 0.93 9.38 -6.05
N ALA A 108 0.11 8.93 -6.99
CA ALA A 108 -1.21 8.36 -6.69
C ALA A 108 -1.12 7.12 -5.77
N SER A 109 0.02 6.41 -5.75
CA SER A 109 0.23 5.28 -4.85
C SER A 109 0.62 5.67 -3.41
N PHE A 110 1.03 6.92 -3.18
CA PHE A 110 1.58 7.33 -1.88
C PHE A 110 0.62 7.18 -0.70
N PRO A 111 -0.68 7.52 -0.80
CA PRO A 111 -1.63 7.24 0.28
C PRO A 111 -1.74 5.74 0.61
N HIS A 112 -1.63 4.88 -0.40
CA HIS A 112 -1.65 3.43 -0.21
C HIS A 112 -0.38 2.94 0.46
N ILE A 113 0.78 3.46 0.08
CA ILE A 113 2.07 3.18 0.75
C ILE A 113 2.00 3.65 2.20
N GLN A 114 1.51 4.86 2.45
CA GLN A 114 1.33 5.39 3.80
C GLN A 114 0.49 4.42 4.63
N TYR A 115 -0.70 4.04 4.16
CA TYR A 115 -1.56 3.10 4.88
C TYR A 115 -0.93 1.71 5.04
N ALA A 116 -0.20 1.23 4.03
CA ALA A 116 0.43 -0.09 4.05
C ALA A 116 1.50 -0.21 5.15
N TYR A 117 2.23 0.88 5.42
CA TYR A 117 3.33 0.94 6.38
C TYR A 117 2.99 1.69 7.68
N ASP A 118 1.82 2.31 7.78
CA ASP A 118 1.33 2.95 9.00
C ASP A 118 1.20 1.88 10.09
N PRO A 119 1.84 2.06 11.27
CA PRO A 119 1.74 1.13 12.39
C PRO A 119 0.29 0.80 12.78
N CYS A 120 -0.64 1.75 12.59
CA CYS A 120 -2.07 1.65 12.86
C CYS A 120 -2.90 1.55 11.57
N GLY A 121 -2.28 1.18 10.45
CA GLY A 121 -2.90 0.89 9.17
C GLY A 121 -2.88 -0.61 8.84
N LEU A 122 -2.47 -0.97 7.62
CA LEU A 122 -2.47 -2.36 7.15
C LEU A 122 -1.59 -3.27 8.01
N THR A 123 -0.49 -2.77 8.59
CA THR A 123 0.39 -3.58 9.44
C THR A 123 -0.32 -4.10 10.69
N ALA A 124 -1.31 -3.37 11.19
CA ALA A 124 -2.09 -3.75 12.37
C ALA A 124 -3.30 -4.63 12.04
N PHE A 125 -3.66 -4.77 10.75
CA PHE A 125 -4.91 -5.42 10.32
C PHE A 125 -5.05 -6.86 10.82
N SER A 126 -3.99 -7.67 10.71
CA SER A 126 -4.03 -9.07 11.16
C SER A 126 -4.31 -9.17 12.66
N THR A 127 -3.62 -8.37 13.46
CA THR A 127 -3.82 -8.33 14.92
C THR A 127 -5.20 -7.80 15.27
N ALA A 128 -5.68 -6.76 14.58
CA ALA A 128 -7.03 -6.23 14.76
C ALA A 128 -8.11 -7.28 14.51
N LYS A 129 -7.94 -8.09 13.45
CA LYS A 129 -8.82 -9.23 13.18
C LYS A 129 -8.78 -10.27 14.31
N MET A 130 -7.59 -10.62 14.80
CA MET A 130 -7.44 -11.55 15.93
C MET A 130 -8.13 -11.04 17.21
N ILE A 131 -8.06 -9.73 17.49
CA ILE A 131 -8.76 -9.11 18.62
C ILE A 131 -10.27 -9.32 18.47
N LEU A 132 -10.85 -8.92 17.34
CA LEU A 132 -12.28 -9.05 17.10
C LEU A 132 -12.73 -10.52 17.17
N GLU A 133 -11.98 -11.44 16.57
CA GLU A 133 -12.28 -12.88 16.64
C GLU A 133 -12.19 -13.43 18.06
N SER A 134 -11.23 -12.97 18.86
CA SER A 134 -11.07 -13.40 20.25
C SER A 134 -12.23 -12.93 21.12
N VAL A 135 -12.64 -11.67 20.96
CA VAL A 135 -13.78 -11.10 21.71
C VAL A 135 -15.09 -11.76 21.28
N LYS A 136 -15.33 -11.95 19.97
CA LYS A 136 -16.54 -12.64 19.46
C LYS A 136 -16.70 -14.07 19.95
N LYS A 137 -15.60 -14.76 20.28
CA LYS A 137 -15.63 -16.15 20.79
C LYS A 137 -16.04 -16.26 22.25
N ILE A 138 -16.29 -15.15 22.94
CA ILE A 138 -16.83 -15.17 24.31
C ILE A 138 -18.29 -15.58 24.23
N THR A 139 -18.61 -16.79 24.67
CA THR A 139 -19.98 -17.32 24.67
C THR A 139 -20.65 -17.27 26.04
N ASP A 140 -19.87 -17.06 27.11
CA ASP A 140 -20.42 -16.95 28.46
C ASP A 140 -21.14 -15.62 28.63
N ARG A 141 -22.43 -15.65 28.97
CA ARG A 141 -23.28 -14.46 29.03
C ARG A 141 -22.86 -13.50 30.14
N TRP A 142 -22.40 -14.03 31.27
CA TRP A 142 -21.92 -13.19 32.37
C TRP A 142 -20.64 -12.45 31.98
N GLU A 143 -19.71 -13.11 31.27
CA GLU A 143 -18.51 -12.46 30.72
C GLU A 143 -18.86 -11.40 29.67
N GLN A 144 -19.83 -11.67 28.79
CA GLN A 144 -20.31 -10.69 27.81
C GLN A 144 -20.88 -9.43 28.48
N ASP A 145 -21.83 -9.59 29.41
CA ASP A 145 -22.48 -8.47 30.11
C ASP A 145 -21.42 -7.64 30.85
N LYS A 146 -20.47 -8.31 31.53
CA LYS A 146 -19.37 -7.63 32.23
C LYS A 146 -18.50 -6.79 31.29
N ILE A 147 -18.17 -7.31 30.09
CA ILE A 147 -17.34 -6.56 29.13
C ILE A 147 -18.09 -5.36 28.56
N LEU A 148 -19.41 -5.47 28.38
CA LEU A 148 -20.22 -4.33 27.93
C LEU A 148 -20.31 -3.24 28.99
N ASP A 149 -20.43 -3.60 30.27
CA ASP A 149 -20.56 -2.66 31.38
C ASP A 149 -19.23 -2.04 31.81
N ASP A 150 -18.19 -2.86 31.99
CA ASP A 150 -16.91 -2.46 32.58
C ASP A 150 -15.80 -2.21 31.54
N GLY A 151 -16.03 -2.63 30.29
CA GLY A 151 -14.98 -2.70 29.26
C GLY A 151 -14.01 -3.86 29.48
N ILE A 152 -13.03 -3.97 28.57
CA ILE A 152 -11.93 -4.93 28.65
C ILE A 152 -10.60 -4.19 28.56
N ASP A 153 -9.58 -4.62 29.30
CA ASP A 153 -8.26 -3.98 29.25
C ASP A 153 -7.37 -4.58 28.14
N SER A 154 -6.45 -3.74 27.65
CA SER A 154 -5.50 -4.12 26.59
C SER A 154 -4.62 -5.30 26.96
N THR A 155 -4.32 -5.50 28.25
CA THR A 155 -3.48 -6.60 28.76
C THR A 155 -4.22 -7.94 28.71
N THR A 156 -5.51 -7.95 29.01
CA THR A 156 -6.39 -9.11 28.92
C THR A 156 -6.54 -9.51 27.45
N ILE A 157 -6.77 -8.55 26.56
CA ILE A 157 -6.74 -8.80 25.11
C ILE A 157 -5.39 -9.39 24.69
N GLN A 158 -4.28 -8.78 25.13
CA GLN A 158 -2.93 -9.24 24.83
C GLN A 158 -2.70 -10.70 25.25
N GLN A 159 -3.10 -11.06 26.48
CA GLN A 159 -2.97 -12.42 27.01
C GLN A 159 -3.81 -13.42 26.21
N ARG A 160 -5.03 -13.03 25.81
CA ARG A 160 -5.94 -13.90 25.03
C ARG A 160 -5.40 -14.23 23.64
N ILE A 161 -4.74 -13.27 22.99
CA ILE A 161 -4.27 -13.45 21.60
C ILE A 161 -2.77 -13.79 21.50
N GLY A 162 -2.00 -13.66 22.58
CA GLY A 162 -0.58 -14.03 22.63
C GLY A 162 0.36 -13.11 21.83
N VAL A 163 -0.03 -11.85 21.62
CA VAL A 163 0.70 -10.88 20.80
C VAL A 163 1.43 -9.85 21.69
N LYS A 164 2.43 -9.13 21.15
CA LYS A 164 3.16 -8.09 21.91
C LYS A 164 2.27 -6.87 22.15
N SER A 165 2.42 -6.22 23.31
CA SER A 165 1.63 -5.05 23.71
C SER A 165 1.61 -3.93 22.67
N LYS A 166 2.76 -3.62 22.04
CA LYS A 166 2.84 -2.59 20.99
C LYS A 166 1.94 -2.92 19.79
N GLU A 167 1.94 -4.18 19.35
CA GLU A 167 1.12 -4.63 18.22
C GLU A 167 -0.38 -4.62 18.58
N VAL A 168 -0.72 -4.97 19.82
CA VAL A 168 -2.09 -4.85 20.34
C VAL A 168 -2.55 -3.40 20.36
N ASN A 169 -1.75 -2.49 20.92
CA ASN A 169 -2.11 -1.08 21.02
C ASN A 169 -2.31 -0.44 19.65
N ASN A 170 -1.43 -0.74 18.69
CA ASN A 170 -1.59 -0.29 17.31
C ASN A 170 -2.89 -0.81 16.67
N ALA A 171 -3.23 -2.08 16.90
CA ALA A 171 -4.45 -2.69 16.41
C ALA A 171 -5.72 -2.12 17.06
N LEU A 172 -5.66 -1.81 18.35
CA LEU A 172 -6.75 -1.13 19.05
C LEU A 172 -7.00 0.27 18.49
N GLN A 173 -5.93 1.04 18.22
CA GLN A 173 -6.06 2.34 17.57
C GLN A 173 -6.63 2.26 16.15
N LEU A 174 -6.25 1.22 15.38
CA LEU A 174 -6.87 0.96 14.08
C LEU A 174 -8.38 0.72 14.22
N LEU A 175 -8.78 -0.15 15.16
CA LEU A 175 -10.19 -0.49 15.37
C LEU A 175 -11.01 0.71 15.87
N ASP A 176 -10.44 1.52 16.76
CA ASP A 176 -11.02 2.78 17.27
C ASP A 176 -11.26 3.80 16.15
N LYS A 177 -10.23 4.05 15.32
CA LYS A 177 -10.32 4.95 14.15
C LYS A 177 -11.43 4.56 13.17
N HIS A 178 -11.76 3.27 13.11
CA HIS A 178 -12.81 2.72 12.24
C HIS A 178 -14.13 2.41 12.98
N ASN A 179 -14.28 2.86 14.23
CA ASN A 179 -15.48 2.72 15.06
C ASN A 179 -15.94 1.27 15.30
N TYR A 180 -15.01 0.31 15.33
CA TYR A 180 -15.32 -1.07 15.72
C TYR A 180 -15.41 -1.26 17.24
N LEU A 181 -14.72 -0.40 17.98
CA LEU A 181 -14.67 -0.31 19.44
C LEU A 181 -14.25 1.11 19.81
N ALA A 182 -14.28 1.45 21.09
CA ALA A 182 -13.75 2.72 21.60
C ALA A 182 -12.59 2.46 22.55
N VAL A 183 -11.46 3.14 22.34
CA VAL A 183 -10.31 3.12 23.27
C VAL A 183 -10.36 4.35 24.15
N TYR A 184 -10.29 4.18 25.47
CA TYR A 184 -10.21 5.28 26.43
C TYR A 184 -9.16 5.02 27.51
N ASP A 185 -8.66 6.12 28.08
CA ASP A 185 -7.71 6.12 29.18
C ASP A 185 -8.45 6.52 30.46
N ASP A 186 -8.54 5.59 31.40
CA ASP A 186 -9.16 5.78 32.72
C ASP A 186 -8.13 6.16 33.80
N ALA A 187 -6.95 6.63 33.39
CA ALA A 187 -5.78 6.91 34.23
C ALA A 187 -5.17 5.67 34.91
N THR A 188 -5.51 4.46 34.45
CA THR A 188 -4.79 3.24 34.82
C THR A 188 -3.62 2.97 33.87
N SER A 189 -2.74 2.05 34.24
CA SER A 189 -1.56 1.71 33.42
C SER A 189 -1.89 1.03 32.09
N ASN A 190 -3.14 0.64 31.85
CA ASN A 190 -3.58 -0.12 30.67
C ASN A 190 -4.70 0.62 29.95
N LEU A 191 -4.71 0.56 28.62
CA LEU A 191 -5.82 1.11 27.84
C LEU A 191 -7.09 0.29 28.11
N LYS A 192 -8.23 0.98 28.22
CA LYS A 192 -9.55 0.36 28.29
C LYS A 192 -10.23 0.40 26.94
N ILE A 193 -10.97 -0.66 26.68
CA ILE A 193 -11.72 -0.88 25.45
C ILE A 193 -13.20 -0.99 25.83
N ALA A 194 -14.02 -0.11 25.28
CA ALA A 194 -15.47 -0.23 25.30
C ALA A 194 -15.98 -0.78 23.96
N LEU A 195 -17.00 -1.63 24.02
CA LEU A 195 -17.68 -2.18 22.84
C LEU A 195 -19.04 -1.50 22.68
N HIS A 196 -19.59 -1.55 21.46
CA HIS A 196 -20.99 -1.16 21.25
C HIS A 196 -21.92 -2.08 22.06
N PRO A 197 -23.04 -1.59 22.63
CA PRO A 197 -23.98 -2.42 23.41
C PRO A 197 -24.47 -3.65 22.63
N ASP A 198 -24.67 -3.50 21.32
CA ASP A 198 -25.11 -4.58 20.44
C ASP A 198 -23.96 -5.45 19.88
N PHE A 199 -22.73 -5.32 20.37
CA PHE A 199 -21.57 -6.03 19.79
C PHE A 199 -21.78 -7.54 19.72
N PHE A 200 -22.34 -8.14 20.79
CA PHE A 200 -22.62 -9.58 20.85
C PHE A 200 -23.95 -9.98 20.21
N ALA A 201 -24.83 -9.03 19.87
CA ALA A 201 -26.12 -9.32 19.24
C ALA A 201 -25.98 -9.79 17.78
N TYR A 202 -24.86 -9.46 17.14
CA TYR A 202 -24.53 -9.79 15.75
C TYR A 202 -23.29 -10.70 15.62
N ALA A 203 -22.86 -11.32 16.73
CA ALA A 203 -21.68 -12.18 16.79
C ALA A 203 -21.96 -13.63 16.38
#